data_AF-A0AAW3AE23-F1
#
_entry.id   AF-A0AAW3AE23-F1
#
_cell.length_a   1.000
_cell.length_b   1.000
_cell.length_c   1.000
_cell.angle_alpha   90.00
_cell.angle_beta   90.00
_cell.angle_gamma   90.00
#
_symmetry.space_group_name_H-M   'P 1'
#
loop_
_entity.id
_entity.type
_entity.pdbx_description
1 polymer ?
#
loop_
_entity_poly.entity_id
_entity_poly.type
_entity_poly.pdbx_seq_one_letter_code
_entity_poly.pdbx_strand_id
1 'polypeptide(L)'
;MPSYAEITGSIMAMVLSTDQTLFVLYHHNSYAANPVMLRSSKPMVMRDVFLTRSNASYPNPLSCLYVTNGTDCFVNCVMAWVVAKPLTEVLGWRHAIALYIGAGLFSSFAYVFAAQVSRTKTTSQFDCSATSNGAYAGYATLSLVMRETYIPYLKRVPIMWAGAPYLLKCTYDEYVSPRLVERRRVGDIELRNWGFIGGVFFTLIYSSLLFRTRRDFNLARTFFQNLHQRVAARK
;
A
#
# COMPACT_ATOMS: atom_id res chain seq x y z
N MET A 1 -3.37 31.54 -0.51
CA MET A 1 -3.87 30.54 -1.48
C MET A 1 -3.17 29.23 -1.19
N PRO A 2 -3.89 28.09 -1.15
CA PRO A 2 -3.26 26.79 -0.91
C PRO A 2 -2.23 26.50 -2.01
N SER A 3 -1.11 25.88 -1.64
CA SER A 3 -0.07 25.54 -2.60
C SER A 3 -0.53 24.43 -3.54
N TYR A 4 0.01 24.36 -4.77
CA TYR A 4 -0.31 23.27 -5.70
C TYR A 4 -0.02 21.89 -5.08
N ALA A 5 1.07 21.78 -4.31
CA ALA A 5 1.42 20.56 -3.59
C ALA A 5 0.33 20.14 -2.58
N GLU A 6 -0.15 21.09 -1.77
CA GLU A 6 -1.22 20.88 -0.78
C GLU A 6 -2.54 20.45 -1.42
N ILE A 7 -2.90 21.04 -2.56
CA ILE A 7 -4.09 20.65 -3.33
C ILE A 7 -3.93 19.20 -3.83
N THR A 8 -2.81 18.86 -4.45
CA THR A 8 -2.58 17.50 -4.96
C THR A 8 -2.52 16.44 -3.86
N GLY A 9 -1.92 16.77 -2.71
CA GLY A 9 -1.90 15.88 -1.55
C GLY A 9 -3.30 15.64 -0.98
N SER A 10 -4.11 16.69 -0.89
CA SER A 10 -5.49 16.59 -0.42
C SER A 10 -6.36 15.79 -1.40
N ILE A 11 -6.21 16.00 -2.71
CA ILE A 11 -6.91 15.20 -3.74
C ILE A 11 -6.53 13.73 -3.61
N MET A 12 -5.24 13.41 -3.48
CA MET A 12 -4.80 12.03 -3.33
C MET A 12 -5.39 11.38 -2.08
N ALA A 13 -5.36 12.07 -0.94
CA ALA A 13 -5.95 11.56 0.31
C ALA A 13 -7.47 11.36 0.19
N MET A 14 -8.18 12.27 -0.47
CA MET A 14 -9.61 12.13 -0.76
C MET A 14 -9.88 10.91 -1.63
N VAL A 15 -9.17 10.74 -2.75
CA VAL A 15 -9.32 9.59 -3.64
C VAL A 15 -9.11 8.28 -2.89
N LEU A 16 -8.00 8.17 -2.14
CA LEU A 16 -7.72 6.98 -1.33
C LEU A 16 -8.79 6.73 -0.26
N SER A 17 -9.28 7.75 0.43
CA SER A 17 -10.32 7.58 1.46
C SER A 17 -11.67 7.19 0.85
N THR A 18 -12.03 7.81 -0.28
CA THR A 18 -13.27 7.51 -1.00
C THR A 18 -13.24 6.10 -1.56
N ASP A 19 -12.09 5.66 -2.10
CA ASP A 19 -11.89 4.28 -2.56
C ASP A 19 -12.15 3.26 -1.44
N GLN A 20 -11.49 3.41 -0.29
CA GLN A 20 -11.68 2.51 0.85
C GLN A 20 -13.13 2.50 1.36
N THR A 21 -13.76 3.66 1.48
CA THR A 21 -15.15 3.75 1.95
C THR A 21 -16.15 3.17 0.96
N LEU A 22 -15.98 3.42 -0.35
CA LEU A 22 -16.85 2.84 -1.38
C LEU A 22 -16.76 1.31 -1.40
N PHE A 23 -15.56 0.74 -1.35
CA PHE A 23 -15.40 -0.72 -1.36
C PHE A 23 -15.91 -1.37 -0.09
N VAL A 24 -15.73 -0.75 1.10
CA VAL A 24 -16.37 -1.27 2.32
C VAL A 24 -17.88 -1.18 2.24
N LEU A 25 -18.46 -0.06 1.79
CA LEU A 25 -19.92 0.07 1.67
C LEU A 25 -20.49 -0.93 0.67
N TYR A 26 -19.77 -1.20 -0.43
CA TYR A 26 -20.15 -2.22 -1.40
C TYR A 26 -20.00 -3.65 -0.86
N HIS A 27 -19.08 -3.89 0.08
CA HIS A 27 -18.83 -5.23 0.62
C HIS A 27 -19.63 -5.56 1.88
N HIS A 28 -19.85 -4.58 2.75
CA HIS A 28 -20.46 -4.76 4.07
C HIS A 28 -21.90 -5.23 3.91
N ASN A 29 -22.21 -6.42 4.44
CA ASN A 29 -23.51 -7.10 4.29
C ASN A 29 -23.94 -7.38 2.83
N SER A 30 -23.02 -7.34 1.87
CA SER A 30 -23.35 -7.62 0.46
C SER A 30 -23.11 -9.09 0.11
N TYR A 31 -23.74 -9.53 -0.97
CA TYR A 31 -23.57 -10.87 -1.55
C TYR A 31 -22.10 -11.20 -1.90
N ALA A 32 -21.24 -10.19 -2.02
CA ALA A 32 -19.82 -10.34 -2.35
C ALA A 32 -18.96 -10.82 -1.17
N ALA A 33 -19.46 -10.74 0.08
CA ALA A 33 -18.78 -11.23 1.29
C ALA A 33 -19.12 -12.70 1.64
N ASN A 34 -19.89 -13.39 0.79
CA ASN A 34 -20.36 -14.73 1.08
C ASN A 34 -19.34 -15.80 0.64
N PRO A 35 -18.91 -16.73 1.52
CA PRO A 35 -18.02 -17.84 1.15
C PRO A 35 -18.56 -18.69 -0.01
N VAL A 36 -19.88 -18.85 -0.12
CA VAL A 36 -20.52 -19.57 -1.24
C VAL A 36 -20.18 -18.92 -2.58
N MET A 37 -20.10 -17.59 -2.61
CA MET A 37 -19.79 -16.83 -3.82
C MET A 37 -18.31 -16.92 -4.18
N LEU A 38 -17.40 -16.85 -3.20
CA LEU A 38 -15.96 -17.04 -3.44
C LEU A 38 -15.64 -18.42 -4.03
N ARG A 39 -16.41 -19.45 -3.64
CA ARG A 39 -16.33 -20.82 -4.20
C ARG A 39 -16.91 -20.94 -5.61
N SER A 40 -17.81 -20.05 -6.01
CA SER A 40 -18.56 -20.16 -7.26
C SER A 40 -17.63 -20.19 -8.47
N SER A 41 -17.83 -21.12 -9.41
CA SER A 41 -17.06 -21.15 -10.66
C SER A 41 -17.46 -20.04 -11.64
N LYS A 42 -18.54 -19.30 -11.35
CA LYS A 42 -18.98 -18.17 -12.19
C LYS A 42 -18.00 -16.99 -12.07
N PRO A 43 -17.81 -16.24 -13.16
CA PRO A 43 -17.01 -15.02 -13.12
C PRO A 43 -17.68 -14.01 -12.19
N MET A 44 -16.91 -13.45 -11.28
CA MET A 44 -17.38 -12.43 -10.36
C MET A 44 -16.40 -11.27 -10.38
N VAL A 45 -16.87 -10.11 -10.82
CA VAL A 45 -16.06 -8.89 -10.94
C VAL A 45 -15.29 -8.62 -9.65
N MET A 46 -15.95 -8.74 -8.49
CA MET A 46 -15.29 -8.57 -7.19
C MET A 46 -14.07 -9.48 -7.01
N ARG A 47 -14.25 -10.79 -7.16
CA ARG A 47 -13.18 -11.76 -6.90
C ARG A 47 -12.09 -11.71 -7.97
N ASP A 48 -12.51 -11.62 -9.22
CA ASP A 48 -11.60 -11.80 -10.35
C ASP A 48 -10.84 -10.51 -10.68
N VAL A 49 -11.39 -9.33 -10.37
CA VAL A 49 -10.76 -8.03 -10.59
C VAL A 49 -10.12 -7.45 -9.33
N PHE A 50 -10.75 -7.59 -8.16
CA PHE A 50 -10.33 -6.87 -6.94
C PHE A 50 -9.72 -7.76 -5.86
N LEU A 51 -9.67 -9.08 -6.05
CA LEU A 51 -9.03 -9.99 -5.10
C LEU A 51 -7.86 -10.74 -5.74
N THR A 52 -6.89 -11.10 -4.91
CA THR A 52 -5.80 -12.01 -5.28
C THR A 52 -6.15 -13.40 -4.79
N ARG A 53 -6.45 -14.32 -5.71
CA ARG A 53 -6.74 -15.72 -5.37
C ARG A 53 -5.46 -16.46 -5.00
N SER A 54 -5.52 -17.35 -4.02
CA SER A 54 -4.37 -18.17 -3.60
C SER A 54 -3.82 -19.07 -4.71
N ASN A 55 -4.70 -19.51 -5.62
CA ASN A 55 -4.37 -20.33 -6.79
C ASN A 55 -4.05 -19.51 -8.06
N ALA A 56 -3.96 -18.18 -7.97
CA ALA A 56 -3.65 -17.35 -9.12
C ALA A 56 -2.18 -17.56 -9.57
N SER A 57 -1.96 -17.64 -10.87
CA SER A 57 -0.61 -17.70 -11.45
C SER A 57 0.09 -16.33 -11.47
N TYR A 58 -0.68 -15.24 -11.39
CA TYR A 58 -0.18 -13.88 -11.48
C TYR A 58 -0.69 -13.01 -10.32
N PRO A 59 0.13 -12.06 -9.81
CA PRO A 59 -0.30 -11.10 -8.81
C PRO A 59 -1.34 -10.13 -9.38
N ASN A 60 -2.32 -9.72 -8.57
CA ASN A 60 -3.36 -8.79 -8.99
C ASN A 60 -3.05 -7.35 -8.50
N PRO A 61 -2.65 -6.42 -9.39
CA PRO A 61 -2.36 -5.04 -9.00
C PRO A 61 -3.56 -4.27 -8.45
N LEU A 62 -4.78 -4.62 -8.84
CA LEU A 62 -6.00 -3.91 -8.44
C LEU A 62 -6.50 -4.33 -7.06
N SER A 63 -5.93 -5.40 -6.49
CA SER A 63 -6.35 -5.87 -5.16
C SER A 63 -6.00 -4.91 -4.02
N CYS A 64 -5.20 -3.87 -4.28
CA CYS A 64 -4.90 -2.83 -3.31
C CYS A 64 -6.05 -1.84 -3.06
N LEU A 65 -6.96 -1.69 -4.03
CA LEU A 65 -8.15 -0.85 -3.89
C LEU A 65 -9.15 -1.47 -2.91
N TYR A 66 -9.06 -2.78 -2.76
CA TYR A 66 -10.06 -3.56 -2.06
C TYR A 66 -9.78 -3.68 -0.56
N VAL A 67 -10.84 -3.53 0.24
CA VAL A 67 -10.78 -3.66 1.70
C VAL A 67 -11.96 -4.46 2.22
N THR A 68 -11.66 -5.39 3.13
CA THR A 68 -12.61 -6.41 3.57
C THR A 68 -13.26 -6.05 4.90
N ASN A 69 -12.51 -5.38 5.78
CA ASN A 69 -12.92 -5.10 7.16
C ASN A 69 -13.17 -3.60 7.36
N GLY A 70 -14.22 -3.26 8.11
CA GLY A 70 -14.53 -1.86 8.45
C GLY A 70 -13.45 -1.21 9.31
N THR A 71 -12.81 -1.98 10.21
CA THR A 71 -11.67 -1.51 11.02
C THR A 71 -10.47 -1.16 10.14
N ASP A 72 -10.13 -2.02 9.18
CA ASP A 72 -9.05 -1.78 8.21
C ASP A 72 -9.33 -0.53 7.37
N CYS A 73 -10.57 -0.36 6.91
CA CYS A 73 -10.98 0.84 6.18
C CYS A 73 -10.80 2.11 7.01
N PHE A 74 -11.24 2.11 8.27
CA PHE A 74 -11.07 3.27 9.14
C PHE A 74 -9.59 3.63 9.30
N VAL A 75 -8.74 2.63 9.61
CA VAL A 75 -7.30 2.84 9.78
C VAL A 75 -6.64 3.30 8.45
N ASN A 76 -7.03 2.73 7.32
CA ASN A 76 -6.52 3.09 6.00
C ASN A 76 -6.92 4.53 5.61
N CYS A 77 -8.14 4.97 5.93
CA CYS A 77 -8.56 6.36 5.76
C CYS A 77 -7.71 7.30 6.62
N VAL A 78 -7.46 6.96 7.89
CA VAL A 78 -6.55 7.75 8.74
C VAL A 78 -5.15 7.81 8.13
N MET A 79 -4.62 6.69 7.65
CA MET A 79 -3.30 6.65 6.98
C MET A 79 -3.25 7.47 5.69
N ALA A 80 -4.35 7.54 4.93
CA ALA A 80 -4.43 8.38 3.74
C ALA A 80 -4.19 9.86 4.07
N TRP A 81 -4.79 10.36 5.15
CA TRP A 81 -4.66 11.75 5.57
C TRP A 81 -3.39 12.05 6.35
N VAL A 82 -2.94 11.12 7.20
CA VAL A 82 -1.81 11.34 8.11
C VAL A 82 -0.47 11.05 7.45
N VAL A 83 -0.42 10.08 6.53
CA VAL A 83 0.84 9.62 5.91
C VAL A 83 0.86 9.83 4.40
N ALA A 84 -0.16 9.38 3.67
CA ALA A 84 -0.14 9.48 2.21
C ALA A 84 -0.20 10.94 1.73
N LYS A 85 -1.02 11.79 2.37
CA LYS A 85 -1.10 13.23 2.07
C LYS A 85 0.27 13.93 2.15
N PRO A 86 0.98 13.97 3.30
CA PRO A 86 2.26 14.68 3.37
C PRO A 86 3.35 14.05 2.48
N LEU A 87 3.36 12.74 2.30
CA LEU A 87 4.27 12.10 1.34
C LEU A 87 3.99 12.55 -0.10
N THR A 88 2.72 12.73 -0.44
CA THR A 88 2.30 13.24 -1.76
C THR A 88 2.68 14.70 -1.95
N GLU A 89 2.60 15.52 -0.90
CA GLU A 89 3.03 16.93 -0.95
C GLU A 89 4.54 17.05 -1.22
N VAL A 90 5.36 16.16 -0.64
CA VAL A 90 6.82 16.21 -0.79
C VAL A 90 7.32 15.54 -2.08
N LEU A 91 6.72 14.40 -2.47
CA LEU A 91 7.17 13.62 -3.63
C LEU A 91 6.40 13.93 -4.92
N GLY A 92 5.17 14.41 -4.80
CA GLY A 92 4.24 14.58 -5.90
C GLY A 92 3.34 13.35 -6.13
N TRP A 93 2.16 13.60 -6.68
CA TRP A 93 1.10 12.61 -6.90
C TRP A 93 1.53 11.42 -7.78
N ARG A 94 2.43 11.63 -8.75
CA ARG A 94 2.91 10.55 -9.63
C ARG A 94 3.65 9.47 -8.83
N HIS A 95 4.50 9.89 -7.90
CA HIS A 95 5.24 8.98 -7.04
C HIS A 95 4.31 8.33 -6.00
N ALA A 96 3.31 9.06 -5.52
CA ALA A 96 2.30 8.50 -4.62
C ALA A 96 1.49 7.37 -5.30
N ILE A 97 1.03 7.56 -6.54
CA ILE A 97 0.30 6.52 -7.30
C ILE A 97 1.21 5.33 -7.61
N ALA A 98 2.44 5.59 -8.08
CA ALA A 98 3.40 4.53 -8.37
C ALA A 98 3.70 3.68 -7.11
N LEU A 99 3.81 4.33 -5.96
CA LEU A 99 4.01 3.64 -4.69
C LEU A 99 2.79 2.78 -4.33
N TYR A 100 1.59 3.33 -4.41
CA TYR A 100 0.36 2.63 -4.03
C TYR A 100 0.09 1.38 -4.89
N ILE A 101 0.14 1.53 -6.21
CA ILE A 101 -0.10 0.42 -7.14
C ILE A 101 1.05 -0.59 -7.08
N GLY A 102 2.30 -0.11 -7.04
CA GLY A 102 3.47 -0.98 -6.99
C GLY A 102 3.53 -1.80 -5.69
N ALA A 103 3.28 -1.16 -4.54
CA ALA A 103 3.23 -1.86 -3.26
C ALA A 103 2.06 -2.86 -3.20
N GLY A 104 0.91 -2.53 -3.77
CA GLY A 104 -0.22 -3.45 -3.94
C GLY A 104 0.11 -4.68 -4.78
N LEU A 105 0.73 -4.48 -5.94
CA LEU A 105 1.15 -5.58 -6.82
C LEU A 105 2.16 -6.50 -6.14
N PHE A 106 3.18 -5.93 -5.47
CA PHE A 106 4.17 -6.75 -4.77
C PHE A 106 3.60 -7.43 -3.53
N SER A 107 2.62 -6.82 -2.85
CA SER A 107 1.87 -7.47 -1.77
C SER A 107 1.10 -8.69 -2.28
N SER A 108 0.47 -8.56 -3.46
CA SER A 108 -0.21 -9.67 -4.12
C SER A 108 0.75 -10.78 -4.49
N PHE A 109 1.92 -10.41 -5.00
CA PHE A 109 2.99 -11.36 -5.31
C PHE A 109 3.46 -12.10 -4.06
N ALA A 110 3.70 -11.39 -2.95
CA ALA A 110 4.12 -11.99 -1.69
C ALA A 110 3.06 -12.96 -1.13
N TYR A 111 1.77 -12.64 -1.27
CA TYR A 111 0.70 -13.54 -0.89
C TYR A 111 0.68 -14.83 -1.73
N VAL A 112 0.70 -14.71 -3.07
CA VAL A 112 0.70 -15.86 -3.98
C VAL A 112 1.95 -16.72 -3.77
N PHE A 113 3.12 -16.10 -3.66
CA PHE A 113 4.37 -16.80 -3.38
C PHE A 113 4.30 -17.56 -2.06
N ALA A 114 3.79 -16.94 -0.99
CA ALA A 114 3.66 -17.61 0.29
C ALA A 114 2.66 -18.78 0.26
N ALA A 115 1.58 -18.68 -0.51
CA ALA A 115 0.62 -19.76 -0.72
C ALA A 115 1.21 -20.93 -1.52
N GLN A 116 2.08 -20.64 -2.50
CA GLN A 116 2.78 -21.67 -3.29
C GLN A 116 3.87 -22.39 -2.47
N VAL A 117 4.64 -21.64 -1.66
CA VAL A 117 5.71 -22.20 -0.83
C VAL A 117 5.15 -23.02 0.34
N SER A 118 4.04 -22.57 0.93
CA SER A 118 3.45 -23.23 2.09
C SER A 118 1.95 -23.45 1.92
N ARG A 119 1.56 -24.72 1.71
CA ARG A 119 0.17 -25.14 1.69
C ARG A 119 -0.54 -25.02 3.04
N THR A 120 0.20 -24.86 4.14
CA THR A 120 -0.37 -24.66 5.48
C THR A 120 -0.78 -23.21 5.73
N LYS A 121 -0.38 -22.26 4.85
CA LYS A 121 -0.77 -20.86 4.98
C LYS A 121 -2.24 -20.64 4.61
N THR A 122 -2.74 -21.37 3.63
CA THR A 122 -4.13 -21.35 3.14
C THR A 122 -4.95 -22.48 3.76
N THR A 123 -6.21 -22.20 4.09
CA THR A 123 -7.19 -23.18 4.56
C THR A 123 -7.90 -23.85 3.38
N SER A 124 -8.11 -23.11 2.29
CA SER A 124 -8.82 -23.57 1.09
C SER A 124 -8.17 -23.07 -0.20
N GLN A 125 -8.40 -23.80 -1.30
CA GLN A 125 -7.96 -23.38 -2.65
C GLN A 125 -8.72 -22.14 -3.17
N PHE A 126 -9.84 -21.78 -2.53
CA PHE A 126 -10.64 -20.62 -2.85
C PHE A 126 -10.29 -19.39 -1.99
N ASP A 127 -9.29 -19.51 -1.11
CA ASP A 127 -8.85 -18.40 -0.27
C ASP A 127 -8.40 -17.22 -1.14
N CYS A 128 -8.79 -16.04 -0.70
CA CYS A 128 -8.53 -14.80 -1.41
C CYS A 128 -7.89 -13.78 -0.48
N SER A 129 -7.06 -12.91 -1.04
CA SER A 129 -6.48 -11.80 -0.32
C SER A 129 -6.79 -10.46 -0.96
N ALA A 130 -7.14 -9.52 -0.11
CA ALA A 130 -7.11 -8.09 -0.40
C ALA A 130 -5.71 -7.56 -0.05
N THR A 131 -5.19 -6.59 -0.80
CA THR A 131 -3.81 -6.09 -0.58
C THR A 131 -3.76 -4.61 -0.27
N SER A 132 -4.89 -4.02 0.14
CA SER A 132 -4.94 -2.62 0.60
C SER A 132 -3.95 -2.36 1.73
N ASN A 133 -3.89 -3.25 2.72
CA ASN A 133 -2.89 -3.13 3.80
C ASN A 133 -1.45 -3.15 3.28
N GLY A 134 -1.17 -3.88 2.20
CA GLY A 134 0.16 -3.87 1.56
C GLY A 134 0.49 -2.54 0.87
N ALA A 135 -0.49 -1.92 0.21
CA ALA A 135 -0.30 -0.62 -0.40
C ALA A 135 -0.08 0.50 0.64
N TYR A 136 -0.85 0.51 1.72
CA TYR A 136 -0.65 1.43 2.84
C TYR A 136 0.60 1.11 3.66
N ALA A 137 1.01 -0.16 3.77
CA ALA A 137 2.31 -0.54 4.32
C ALA A 137 3.46 0.01 3.46
N GLY A 138 3.24 0.13 2.15
CA GLY A 138 4.14 0.84 1.25
C GLY A 138 4.34 2.31 1.66
N TYR A 139 3.26 3.07 1.89
CA TYR A 139 3.34 4.44 2.41
C TYR A 139 3.96 4.50 3.82
N ALA A 140 3.56 3.59 4.71
CA ALA A 140 4.08 3.51 6.06
C ALA A 140 5.60 3.25 6.06
N THR A 141 6.10 2.37 5.20
CA THR A 141 7.53 2.12 5.04
C THR A 141 8.26 3.36 4.54
N LEU A 142 7.69 4.07 3.57
CA LEU A 142 8.30 5.29 3.04
C LEU A 142 8.37 6.40 4.09
N SER A 143 7.39 6.46 4.99
CA SER A 143 7.38 7.38 6.13
C SER A 143 8.56 7.18 7.09
N LEU A 144 9.07 5.95 7.21
CA LEU A 144 10.25 5.63 8.03
C LEU A 144 11.56 6.05 7.35
N VAL A 145 11.58 6.01 6.02
CA VAL A 145 12.73 6.46 5.22
C VAL A 145 12.78 7.99 5.18
N MET A 146 11.63 8.65 5.05
CA MET A 146 11.48 10.10 4.98
C MET A 146 11.28 10.75 6.35
N ARG A 147 12.29 10.64 7.22
CA ARG A 147 12.21 11.07 8.63
C ARG A 147 11.92 12.56 8.86
N GLU A 148 12.21 13.41 7.88
CA GLU A 148 12.01 14.86 7.94
C GLU A 148 10.63 15.32 7.45
N THR A 149 9.71 14.38 7.18
CA THR A 149 8.34 14.71 6.76
C THR A 149 7.41 14.74 7.98
N TYR A 150 6.55 15.76 8.05
CA TYR A 150 5.67 16.01 9.20
C TYR A 150 4.20 15.93 8.80
N ILE A 151 3.35 15.62 9.79
CA ILE A 151 1.90 15.62 9.60
C ILE A 151 1.43 17.08 9.45
N PRO A 152 0.68 17.42 8.38
CA PRO A 152 0.40 18.83 8.05
C PRO A 152 -0.44 19.55 9.12
N TYR A 153 -1.24 18.82 9.90
CA TYR A 153 -2.12 19.38 10.94
C TYR A 153 -1.49 19.38 12.34
N LEU A 154 -0.39 18.67 12.54
CA LEU A 154 0.28 18.54 13.84
C LEU A 154 1.68 19.15 13.75
N LYS A 155 1.90 20.24 14.48
CA LYS A 155 3.22 20.90 14.50
C LYS A 155 4.28 19.92 14.99
N ARG A 156 5.27 19.64 14.14
CA ARG A 156 6.49 18.86 14.45
C ARG A 156 6.26 17.41 14.85
N VAL A 157 5.16 16.78 14.42
CA VAL A 157 5.01 15.32 14.58
C VAL A 157 5.48 14.63 13.31
N PRO A 158 6.60 13.88 13.34
CA PRO A 158 7.06 13.12 12.19
C PRO A 158 6.04 12.05 11.78
N ILE A 159 5.84 11.88 10.47
CA ILE A 159 4.91 10.88 9.93
C ILE A 159 5.30 9.44 10.30
N MET A 160 6.57 9.21 10.65
CA MET A 160 7.08 7.90 11.09
C MET A 160 6.33 7.35 12.30
N TRP A 161 5.81 8.22 13.17
CA TRP A 161 5.05 7.83 14.36
C TRP A 161 3.66 7.27 14.04
N ALA A 162 3.13 7.55 12.85
CA ALA A 162 1.94 6.88 12.33
C ALA A 162 2.30 5.63 11.52
N GLY A 163 3.39 5.69 10.74
CA GLY A 163 3.84 4.56 9.92
C GLY A 163 4.30 3.34 10.70
N ALA A 164 5.09 3.51 11.78
CA ALA A 164 5.59 2.38 12.57
C ALA A 164 4.46 1.57 13.24
N PRO A 165 3.49 2.19 13.95
CA PRO A 165 2.34 1.46 14.49
C PRO A 165 1.51 0.76 13.42
N TYR A 166 1.35 1.36 12.23
CA TYR A 166 0.63 0.71 11.14
C TYR A 166 1.32 -0.57 10.65
N LEU A 167 2.65 -0.57 10.54
CA LEU A 167 3.41 -1.77 10.20
C LEU A 167 3.35 -2.84 11.29
N LEU A 168 3.36 -2.42 12.57
CA LEU A 168 3.17 -3.35 13.69
C LEU A 168 1.78 -4.00 13.64
N LYS A 169 0.74 -3.21 13.35
CA LYS A 169 -0.63 -3.71 13.12
C LYS A 169 -0.67 -4.70 11.97
N CYS A 170 -0.08 -4.40 10.83
CA CYS A 170 -0.01 -5.33 9.69
C CYS A 170 0.72 -6.64 10.05
N THR A 171 1.80 -6.54 10.82
CA THR A 171 2.56 -7.70 11.31
C THR A 171 1.71 -8.56 12.25
N TYR A 172 0.98 -7.91 13.16
CA TYR A 172 0.06 -8.59 14.07
C TYR A 172 -1.05 -9.32 13.30
N ASP A 173 -1.70 -8.66 12.34
CA ASP A 173 -2.81 -9.23 11.58
C ASP A 173 -2.39 -10.40 10.68
N GLU A 174 -1.19 -10.36 10.09
CA GLU A 174 -0.72 -11.44 9.22
C GLU A 174 -0.12 -12.63 9.98
N TYR A 175 0.59 -12.39 11.10
CA TYR A 175 1.37 -13.45 11.77
C TYR A 175 0.84 -13.89 13.14
N VAL A 176 0.16 -13.00 13.86
CA VAL A 176 -0.23 -13.22 15.27
C VAL A 176 -1.71 -13.52 15.40
N SER A 177 -2.58 -12.63 14.89
CA SER A 177 -4.05 -12.81 14.95
C SER A 177 -4.51 -14.19 14.45
N PRO A 178 -4.00 -14.71 13.31
CA PRO A 178 -4.47 -15.98 12.76
C PRO A 178 -4.05 -17.22 13.57
N ARG A 179 -3.15 -17.07 14.56
CA ARG A 179 -2.66 -18.15 15.42
C ARG A 179 -3.26 -18.09 16.83
N LEU A 180 -3.55 -16.90 17.34
CA LEU A 180 -3.91 -16.69 18.74
C LEU A 180 -5.38 -16.34 18.97
N VAL A 181 -6.02 -15.65 18.03
CA VAL A 181 -7.35 -15.05 18.24
C VAL A 181 -8.41 -15.73 17.40
N GLU A 182 -8.08 -16.09 16.16
CA GLU A 182 -9.06 -16.62 15.21
C GLU A 182 -8.95 -18.14 15.09
N ARG A 183 -9.97 -18.86 15.58
CA ARG A 183 -10.07 -20.32 15.40
C ARG A 183 -10.40 -20.63 13.94
N ARG A 184 -9.38 -20.96 13.14
CA ARG A 184 -9.53 -21.46 11.77
C ARG A 184 -10.37 -22.74 11.77
N ARG A 185 -11.51 -22.74 11.09
CA ARG A 185 -12.28 -23.97 10.82
C ARG A 185 -11.84 -24.53 9.48
N VAL A 186 -11.51 -25.81 9.45
CA VAL A 186 -11.07 -26.50 8.24
C VAL A 186 -12.21 -26.50 7.22
N GLY A 187 -11.97 -25.95 6.03
CA GLY A 187 -12.93 -25.91 4.93
C GLY A 187 -13.66 -24.57 4.73
N ASP A 188 -13.52 -23.62 5.65
CA ASP A 188 -14.01 -22.25 5.44
C ASP A 188 -13.11 -21.51 4.44
N ILE A 189 -13.73 -20.67 3.62
CA ILE A 189 -13.02 -19.83 2.64
C ILE A 189 -12.67 -18.52 3.32
N GLU A 190 -11.37 -18.21 3.36
CA GLU A 190 -10.87 -17.02 4.04
C GLU A 190 -10.64 -15.89 3.04
N LEU A 191 -11.10 -14.69 3.41
CA LEU A 191 -10.83 -13.44 2.74
C LEU A 191 -10.11 -12.50 3.70
N ARG A 192 -8.81 -12.24 3.46
CA ARG A 192 -7.95 -11.51 4.40
C ARG A 192 -7.04 -10.49 3.73
N ASN A 193 -6.63 -9.49 4.50
CA ASN A 193 -5.61 -8.53 4.09
C ASN A 193 -4.20 -9.05 4.41
N TRP A 194 -3.56 -9.78 3.48
CA TRP A 194 -2.26 -10.43 3.66
C TRP A 194 -1.25 -10.03 2.58
N GLY A 195 0.02 -10.35 2.82
CA GLY A 195 1.12 -10.10 1.90
C GLY A 195 1.76 -8.72 2.09
N PHE A 196 1.50 -8.02 3.20
CA PHE A 196 1.93 -6.62 3.36
C PHE A 196 3.44 -6.44 3.21
N ILE A 197 4.20 -7.49 3.55
CA ILE A 197 5.66 -7.57 3.37
C ILE A 197 6.09 -7.24 1.94
N GLY A 198 5.32 -7.67 0.93
CA GLY A 198 5.61 -7.34 -0.46
C GLY A 198 5.60 -5.83 -0.71
N GLY A 199 4.64 -5.11 -0.12
CA GLY A 199 4.59 -3.65 -0.17
C GLY A 199 5.78 -2.98 0.51
N VAL A 200 6.22 -3.51 1.67
CA VAL A 200 7.42 -3.05 2.37
C VAL A 200 8.67 -3.20 1.49
N PHE A 201 8.90 -4.38 0.92
CA PHE A 201 10.05 -4.64 0.06
C PHE A 201 10.05 -3.77 -1.20
N PHE A 202 8.90 -3.63 -1.85
CA PHE A 202 8.76 -2.75 -3.00
C PHE A 202 9.15 -1.31 -2.64
N THR A 203 8.66 -0.78 -1.53
CA THR A 203 9.00 0.58 -1.08
C THR A 203 10.49 0.73 -0.79
N LEU A 204 11.15 -0.26 -0.20
CA LEU A 204 12.59 -0.20 0.04
C LEU A 204 13.40 -0.16 -1.27
N ILE A 205 13.01 -0.97 -2.26
CA ILE A 205 13.61 -0.94 -3.60
C ILE A 205 13.35 0.41 -4.27
N TYR A 206 12.09 0.86 -4.25
CA TYR A 206 11.64 2.10 -4.87
C TYR A 206 12.33 3.33 -4.27
N SER A 207 12.40 3.42 -2.95
CA SER A 207 13.06 4.52 -2.24
C SER A 207 14.55 4.55 -2.53
N SER A 208 15.23 3.40 -2.52
CA SER A 208 16.64 3.30 -2.89
C SER A 208 16.91 3.87 -4.29
N LEU A 209 16.10 3.47 -5.29
CA LEU A 209 16.21 3.97 -6.66
C LEU A 209 15.89 5.47 -6.75
N LEU A 210 14.82 5.92 -6.09
CA LEU A 210 14.38 7.32 -6.13
C LEU A 210 15.41 8.26 -5.51
N PHE A 211 15.92 7.94 -4.32
CA PHE A 211 16.91 8.78 -3.64
C PHE A 211 18.26 8.78 -4.35
N ARG A 212 18.70 7.62 -4.87
CA ARG A 212 19.90 7.54 -5.69
C ARG A 212 19.77 8.42 -6.93
N THR A 213 18.67 8.28 -7.67
CA THR A 213 18.43 9.05 -8.89
C THR A 213 18.41 10.55 -8.62
N ARG A 214 17.75 11.00 -7.54
CA ARG A 214 17.76 12.42 -7.13
C ARG A 214 19.16 12.92 -6.80
N ARG A 215 19.96 12.13 -6.08
CA ARG A 215 21.35 12.48 -5.76
C ARG A 215 22.19 12.60 -7.02
N ASP A 216 22.09 11.63 -7.93
CA ASP A 216 22.87 11.59 -9.17
C ASP A 216 22.52 12.78 -10.08
N PHE A 217 21.23 13.12 -10.23
CA PHE A 217 20.81 14.30 -10.99
C PHE A 217 21.28 15.61 -10.37
N ASN A 218 21.24 15.73 -9.04
CA ASN A 218 21.73 16.93 -8.35
C ASN A 218 23.25 17.09 -8.56
N LEU A 219 24.01 16.01 -8.45
CA LEU A 219 25.46 16.03 -8.72
C LEU A 219 25.76 16.41 -10.18
N ALA A 220 25.01 15.85 -11.14
CA ALA A 220 25.16 16.20 -12.54
C ALA A 220 24.85 17.69 -12.79
N ARG A 221 23.78 18.23 -12.18
CA ARG A 221 23.43 19.65 -12.29
C ARG A 221 24.53 20.55 -11.75
N THR A 222 25.08 20.24 -10.58
CA THR A 222 26.20 20.98 -9.99
C THR A 222 27.44 20.91 -10.87
N PHE A 223 27.73 19.74 -11.46
CA PHE A 223 28.83 19.59 -12.41
C PHE A 223 28.67 20.51 -13.61
N PHE A 224 27.50 20.51 -14.26
CA PHE A 224 27.25 21.37 -15.42
C PHE A 224 27.28 22.87 -15.08
N GLN A 225 26.79 23.26 -13.90
CA GLN A 225 26.87 24.65 -13.42
C GLN A 225 28.32 25.09 -13.22
N ASN A 226 29.14 24.26 -12.59
CA ASN A 226 30.56 24.55 -12.38
C ASN A 226 31.34 24.64 -13.72
N LEU A 227 30.96 23.82 -14.71
CA LEU A 227 31.56 23.84 -16.04
C LEU A 227 31.23 25.15 -16.77
N HIS A 228 29.97 25.59 -16.71
CA HIS A 228 29.53 26.89 -17.25
C HIS A 228 30.27 28.07 -16.60
N GLN A 229 30.39 28.08 -15.28
CA GLN A 229 31.11 29.14 -14.56
C GLN A 229 32.58 29.21 -14.95
N ARG A 230 33.25 28.05 -15.12
CA ARG A 230 34.66 27.99 -15.55
C ARG A 230 34.86 28.44 -17.00
N VAL A 231 33.92 28.14 -17.89
CA VAL A 231 33.96 28.61 -19.28
C VAL A 231 33.69 30.12 -19.35
N ALA A 232 32.76 30.64 -18.55
CA ALA A 232 32.49 32.07 -18.46
C ALA A 232 33.66 32.86 -17.85
N ALA A 233 34.38 32.31 -16.87
CA ALA A 233 35.54 32.95 -16.25
C ALA A 233 36.81 32.94 -17.13
N ARG A 234 36.80 32.23 -18.27
CA ARG A 234 37.91 32.20 -19.25
C ARG A 234 37.70 33.14 -20.44
N LYS A 235 36.55 33.81 -20.53
CA LYS A 235 36.29 34.90 -21.46
C LYS A 235 36.48 36.23 -20.75
#